data_AF-A0A944YRB5-F1
#
_entry.id   AF-A0A944YRB5-F1
#
_cell.length_a   1.000
_cell.length_b   1.000
_cell.length_c   1.000
_cell.angle_alpha   90.00
_cell.angle_beta   90.00
_cell.angle_gamma   90.00
#
_symmetry.space_group_name_H-M   'P 1'
#
loop_
_entity.id
_entity.type
_entity.pdbx_description
1 polymer ?
#
loop_
_entity_poly.entity_id
_entity_poly.type
_entity_poly.pdbx_seq_one_letter_code
_entity_poly.pdbx_strand_id
1 'polypeptide(L)' 'MLTKIPKELKERLKEIYSKEELKIIESGFKCEYRKTSFRINTLKTTTKEVLEVLKQENVDVEKVSFLKN' A
#
# COMPACT_ATOMS: atom_id res chain seq x y z
N MET A 1 18.21 -4.87 1.09
CA MET A 1 18.92 -4.57 -0.19
C MET A 1 18.47 -3.20 -0.66
N LEU A 2 19.40 -2.25 -0.88
CA LEU A 2 19.07 -0.94 -1.47
C LEU A 2 18.74 -1.14 -2.95
N THR A 3 17.45 -1.27 -3.26
CA THR A 3 16.91 -1.33 -4.62
C THR A 3 17.11 0.02 -5.31
N LYS A 4 18.29 0.20 -5.92
CA LYS A 4 18.52 1.34 -6.81
C LYS A 4 17.57 1.22 -8.00
N ILE A 5 16.71 2.22 -8.16
CA ILE A 5 15.85 2.36 -9.33
C ILE A 5 16.75 2.38 -10.59
N PRO A 6 16.51 1.53 -11.60
CA PRO A 6 17.28 1.53 -12.84
C PRO A 6 17.33 2.90 -13.48
N LYS A 7 18.44 3.22 -14.16
CA LYS A 7 18.68 4.56 -14.72
C LYS A 7 17.64 4.91 -15.78
N GLU A 8 17.33 3.97 -16.66
CA GLU A 8 16.35 4.11 -17.73
C GLU A 8 14.96 4.38 -17.17
N LEU A 9 14.59 3.69 -16.08
CA LEU A 9 13.32 3.94 -15.39
C LEU A 9 13.31 5.33 -14.74
N LYS A 10 14.41 5.75 -14.11
CA LYS A 10 14.51 7.07 -13.49
C LYS A 10 14.40 8.21 -14.51
N GLU A 11 14.96 8.04 -15.71
CA GLU A 11 14.85 9.03 -16.79
C GLU A 11 13.40 9.14 -17.27
N ARG A 12 12.73 8.01 -17.55
CA ARG A 12 11.30 8.01 -17.94
C ARG A 12 10.39 8.61 -16.87
N LEU A 13 10.64 8.33 -15.59
CA LEU A 13 9.82 8.90 -14.51
C LEU A 13 9.91 10.43 -14.46
N LYS A 14 11.07 11.02 -14.79
CA LYS A 14 11.24 12.49 -14.83
C LYS A 14 10.48 13.18 -15.95
N GLU A 15 10.15 12.46 -17.02
CA GLU A 15 9.37 12.98 -18.14
C GLU A 15 7.86 12.99 -17.82
N ILE A 16 7.41 12.15 -16.88
CA ILE A 16 5.99 11.92 -16.59
C ILE A 16 5.53 12.69 -15.34
N TYR A 17 6.38 12.75 -14.30
CA TYR A 17 6.00 13.22 -12.98
C TYR A 17 6.71 14.52 -12.57
N SER A 18 6.03 15.32 -11.76
CA SER A 18 6.63 16.48 -11.09
C SER A 18 7.75 16.08 -10.12
N LYS A 19 8.57 17.04 -9.73
CA LYS A 19 9.66 16.80 -8.77
C LYS A 19 9.13 16.33 -7.41
N GLU A 20 7.96 16.82 -7.01
CA GLU A 20 7.27 16.48 -5.77
C GLU A 20 6.80 15.02 -5.81
N GLU A 21 6.15 14.60 -6.89
CA GLU A 21 5.69 13.22 -7.09
C GLU A 21 6.86 12.23 -7.17
N LEU A 22 7.95 12.62 -7.82
CA LEU A 22 9.17 11.80 -7.89
C LEU A 22 9.72 11.48 -6.51
N LYS A 23 9.67 12.42 -5.55
CA LYS A 23 10.09 12.16 -4.17
C LYS A 23 9.22 11.10 -3.49
N ILE A 24 7.90 11.10 -3.76
CA ILE A 24 6.96 10.11 -3.24
C ILE A 24 7.25 8.73 -3.84
N ILE A 25 7.53 8.66 -5.14
CA ILE A 25 7.88 7.41 -5.81
C ILE A 25 9.19 6.86 -5.25
N GLU A 26 10.23 7.69 -5.16
CA GLU A 26 11.52 7.29 -4.61
C GLU A 26 11.43 6.83 -3.14
N SER A 27 10.57 7.44 -2.33
CA SER A 27 10.35 6.98 -0.95
C SER A 27 9.63 5.64 -0.90
N GLY A 28 8.67 5.39 -1.79
CA GLY A 28 8.01 4.09 -1.94
C GLY A 28 8.96 2.95 -2.28
N PHE A 29 9.93 3.16 -3.17
CA PHE A 29 10.96 2.17 -3.52
C PHE A 29 12.01 1.94 -2.43
N LYS A 30 12.14 2.85 -1.47
CA LYS A 30 13.04 2.73 -0.31
C LYS A 30 12.34 2.15 0.92
N CYS A 31 11.02 1.95 0.87
CA CYS A 31 10.28 1.43 1.99
C CYS A 31 10.67 -0.03 2.26
N GLU A 32 11.06 -0.34 3.49
CA GLU A 32 11.48 -1.70 3.88
C GLU A 32 10.32 -2.69 3.86
N TYR A 33 9.12 -2.25 4.28
CA TYR A 33 7.92 -3.08 4.33
C TYR A 33 6.69 -2.30 3.88
N ARG A 34 5.87 -2.92 3.04
CA ARG A 34 4.54 -2.38 2.74
C ARG A 34 3.65 -2.56 3.96
N LYS A 35 2.75 -1.60 4.19
CA LYS A 35 1.65 -1.81 5.13
C LYS A 35 0.84 -3.01 4.66
N THR A 36 0.73 -4.03 5.51
CA THR A 36 -0.04 -5.24 5.22
C THR A 36 -1.51 -4.89 5.09
N SER A 37 -2.14 -5.37 4.03
CA SER A 37 -3.57 -5.27 3.83
C SER A 37 -4.10 -6.58 3.25
N PHE A 38 -5.39 -6.83 3.44
CA PHE A 38 -6.07 -8.01 2.93
C PHE A 38 -7.44 -7.65 2.38
N ARG A 39 -7.91 -8.48 1.44
CA ARG A 39 -9.27 -8.36 0.89
C ARG A 39 -10.16 -9.39 1.58
N ILE A 40 -11.21 -8.93 2.23
CA ILE A 40 -12.24 -9.81 2.77
C ILE A 40 -13.02 -10.44 1.61
N ASN A 41 -13.15 -11.77 1.63
CA ASN A 41 -13.92 -12.48 0.63
C ASN A 41 -15.41 -12.50 0.99
N THR A 42 -16.13 -11.49 0.53
CA THR A 42 -17.56 -11.31 0.84
C THR A 42 -18.48 -12.37 0.23
N LEU A 43 -17.98 -13.23 -0.66
CA LEU A 43 -18.73 -14.38 -1.19
C LEU A 43 -18.83 -15.54 -0.18
N LYS A 44 -17.94 -15.56 0.83
CA LYS A 44 -17.85 -16.65 1.81
C LYS A 44 -18.19 -16.22 3.24
N THR A 45 -18.11 -14.93 3.55
CA THR A 45 -18.31 -14.38 4.90
C THR A 45 -18.64 -12.89 4.81
N THR A 46 -19.14 -12.28 5.87
CA THR A 46 -19.37 -10.83 5.92
C THR A 46 -18.17 -10.09 6.50
N THR A 47 -18.04 -8.80 6.16
CA THR A 47 -17.03 -7.92 6.77
C THR A 47 -17.14 -7.91 8.30
N LYS A 48 -18.37 -7.95 8.83
CA LYS A 48 -18.62 -7.92 10.27
C LYS A 48 -18.05 -9.17 10.96
N GLU A 49 -18.35 -10.35 10.44
CA GLU A 49 -17.85 -11.63 10.96
C GLU A 49 -16.32 -11.67 10.99
N VAL A 50 -15.66 -11.24 9.91
CA VAL A 50 -14.19 -11.23 9.85
C VAL A 50 -13.60 -10.26 10.87
N LEU A 51 -14.17 -9.06 11.03
CA LEU A 51 -13.68 -8.09 12.02
C LEU A 51 -13.89 -8.58 13.46
N GLU A 52 -14.98 -9.30 13.73
CA GLU A 52 -15.23 -9.91 15.04
C GLU A 52 -14.19 -11.00 15.36
N VAL A 53 -13.89 -11.89 14.40
CA VAL A 53 -12.85 -12.92 14.56
C VAL A 53 -11.48 -12.28 14.77
N LEU A 54 -11.11 -11.29 13.96
CA LEU A 54 -9.80 -10.63 14.11
C LEU A 54 -9.66 -9.93 15.46
N LYS A 55 -10.74 -9.35 15.99
CA LYS A 55 -10.76 -8.77 17.33
C LYS A 55 -10.60 -9.82 18.42
N GLN A 56 -11.22 -11.00 18.28
CA GLN A 56 -11.04 -12.11 19.22
C GLN A 56 -9.59 -12.62 19.24
N GLU A 57 -8.94 -12.60 18.08
CA GLU A 57 -7.52 -12.97 17.91
C GLU A 57 -6.54 -11.83 18.28
N ASN A 58 -7.02 -10.71 18.82
CA ASN A 58 -6.22 -9.52 19.16
C ASN A 58 -5.41 -8.96 17.98
N VAL A 59 -5.97 -9.03 16.77
CA VAL A 59 -5.38 -8.43 15.57
C VAL A 59 -6.00 -7.04 15.33
N ASP A 60 -5.18 -6.01 15.48
CA ASP A 60 -5.59 -4.63 15.19
C ASP A 60 -5.70 -4.41 13.68
N VAL A 61 -6.88 -3.97 13.25
CA VAL A 61 -7.18 -3.69 11.85
C VAL A 61 -7.95 -2.39 11.70
N GLU A 62 -7.56 -1.59 10.71
CA GLU A 62 -8.26 -0.38 10.31
C GLU A 62 -8.79 -0.52 8.89
N LYS A 63 -9.98 0.03 8.64
CA LYS A 63 -10.49 0.14 7.28
C LYS A 63 -9.69 1.24 6.58
N VAL A 64 -9.04 0.88 5.47
CA VAL A 64 -8.35 1.86 4.62
C VAL A 64 -9.37 2.89 4.11
N SER A 65 -9.18 4.15 4.50
CA SER A 65 -9.89 5.28 3.91
C SER A 65 -9.33 5.50 2.51
N PHE A 66 -10.03 5.00 1.49
CA PHE A 66 -9.71 5.40 0.13
C PHE A 66 -9.99 6.91 -0.01
N LEU A 67 -9.10 7.62 -0.70
CA LEU A 67 -9.36 8.98 -1.15
C LEU A 67 -10.71 8.96 -1.88
N LYS A 68 -11.67 9.75 -1.39
CA LYS A 68 -12.85 10.10 -2.20
C LYS A 68 -12.29 10.82 -3.42
N ASN A 69 -12.39 10.19 -4.60
CA ASN A 69 -12.29 10.92 -5.86
C ASN A 69 -13.41 11.96 -5.92
#